data_AF-A0ABD0UVC9-F1
#
_entry.id   AF-A0ABD0UVC9-F1
#
_cell.length_a   1.000
_cell.length_b   1.000
_cell.length_c   1.000
_cell.angle_alpha   90.00
_cell.angle_beta   90.00
_cell.angle_gamma   90.00
#
_symmetry.space_group_name_H-M   'P 1'
#
loop_
_entity.id
_entity.type
_entity.pdbx_description
1 polymer ?
#
loop_
_entity_poly.entity_id
_entity_poly.type
_entity_poly.pdbx_seq_one_letter_code
_entity_poly.pdbx_strand_id
1 'polypeptide(L)'
;MRRLKALAAIPKVQPKHAIAIWKKYPTMRSLLDVYLDSNKSVHEKEFLLKDLMVEDSLGIENRRFGELCSKRIFRILMAQTGGIRTDDVEDGADLFKC
;
A
#
# COMPACT_ATOMS: atom_id res chain seq x y z
N MET A 1 7.75 20.26 4.17
CA MET A 1 7.05 18.95 4.35
C MET A 1 5.60 18.98 3.81
N ARG A 2 5.34 19.07 2.50
CA ARG A 2 3.96 19.09 1.97
C ARG A 2 3.48 17.79 1.28
N ARG A 3 4.36 16.79 1.04
CA ARG A 3 4.05 15.63 0.17
C ARG A 3 3.68 14.32 0.87
N LEU A 4 3.91 14.18 2.18
CA LEU A 4 3.62 12.94 2.93
C LEU A 4 2.13 12.76 3.31
N LYS A 5 1.35 13.85 3.26
CA LYS A 5 -0.03 13.87 3.78
C LYS A 5 -0.99 12.97 2.98
N ALA A 6 -0.76 12.78 1.69
CA ALA A 6 -1.66 11.98 0.84
C ALA A 6 -1.60 10.48 1.18
N LEU A 7 -0.41 9.91 1.43
CA LEU A 7 -0.26 8.51 1.84
C LEU A 7 -0.75 8.29 3.27
N ALA A 8 -0.49 9.24 4.17
CA ALA A 8 -0.98 9.19 5.55
C ALA A 8 -2.51 9.34 5.66
N ALA A 9 -3.19 9.84 4.62
CA ALA A 9 -4.64 9.94 4.56
C ALA A 9 -5.32 8.63 4.11
N ILE A 10 -4.56 7.61 3.70
CA ILE A 10 -5.12 6.31 3.33
C ILE A 10 -5.62 5.62 4.62
N PRO A 11 -6.92 5.28 4.72
CA PRO A 11 -7.46 4.67 5.94
C PRO A 11 -6.74 3.36 6.27
N LYS A 12 -6.44 3.15 7.56
CA LYS A 12 -5.69 2.01 8.12
C LYS A 12 -4.21 1.92 7.70
N VAL A 13 -3.65 2.92 7.01
CA VAL A 13 -2.18 3.03 6.80
C VAL A 13 -1.56 3.79 7.97
N GLN A 14 -0.72 3.11 8.75
CA GLN A 14 0.01 3.74 9.85
C GLN A 14 1.06 4.72 9.32
N PRO A 15 1.38 5.83 10.02
CA PRO A 15 2.39 6.79 9.59
C PRO A 15 3.77 6.17 9.24
N LYS A 16 4.19 5.14 9.99
CA LYS A 16 5.44 4.39 9.71
C LYS A 16 5.44 3.69 8.36
N HIS A 17 4.28 3.19 7.92
CA HIS A 17 4.11 2.59 6.59
C HIS A 17 4.24 3.64 5.49
N ALA A 18 3.67 4.82 5.69
CA ALA A 18 3.84 5.94 4.76
C ALA A 18 5.31 6.39 4.66
N ILE A 19 6.06 6.38 5.76
CA ILE A 19 7.50 6.68 5.78
C ILE A 19 8.29 5.63 5.00
N ALA A 20 8.04 4.33 5.22
CA ALA A 20 8.73 3.26 4.50
C ALA A 20 8.49 3.34 2.99
N ILE A 21 7.24 3.55 2.56
CA ILE A 21 6.90 3.77 1.15
C ILE A 21 7.64 4.99 0.62
N TRP A 22 7.64 6.10 1.37
CA TRP A 22 8.31 7.32 0.95
C TRP A 22 9.82 7.15 0.79
N LYS A 23 10.47 6.35 1.65
CA LYS A 23 11.90 6.02 1.49
C LYS A 23 12.20 5.30 0.17
N LYS A 24 11.34 4.38 -0.26
CA LYS A 24 11.50 3.64 -1.53
C LYS A 24 10.97 4.41 -2.76
N TYR A 25 9.90 5.17 -2.57
CA TYR A 25 9.19 5.94 -3.59
C TYR A 25 9.00 7.38 -3.09
N PRO A 26 10.01 8.25 -3.24
CA PRO A 26 10.06 9.58 -2.61
C PRO A 26 8.99 10.56 -3.12
N THR A 27 8.26 10.18 -4.17
CA THR A 27 7.12 10.95 -4.69
C THR A 27 5.92 10.04 -4.98
N MET A 28 4.70 10.61 -4.91
CA MET A 28 3.50 9.90 -5.37
C MET A 28 3.62 9.46 -6.82
N ARG A 29 4.23 10.29 -7.68
CA ARG A 29 4.48 9.97 -9.09
C ARG A 29 5.33 8.70 -9.23
N SER A 30 6.46 8.59 -8.52
CA SER A 30 7.31 7.39 -8.59
C SER A 30 6.62 6.11 -8.16
N LEU A 31 5.65 6.18 -7.23
CA LEU A 31 4.83 5.03 -6.86
C LEU A 31 3.80 4.71 -7.95
N LEU A 32 3.10 5.74 -8.45
CA LEU A 32 2.09 5.60 -9.50
C LEU A 32 2.70 5.11 -10.82
N ASP A 33 3.89 5.54 -11.20
CA ASP A 33 4.56 5.10 -12.43
C ASP A 33 4.74 3.57 -12.44
N VAL A 34 5.06 2.98 -11.29
CA VAL A 34 5.17 1.51 -11.15
C VAL A 34 3.80 0.83 -11.17
N TYR A 35 2.77 1.44 -10.55
CA TYR A 35 1.41 0.91 -10.59
C TYR A 35 0.74 1.06 -11.97
N LEU A 36 1.15 2.04 -12.77
CA LEU A 36 0.64 2.29 -14.11
C LEU A 36 1.44 1.56 -15.20
N ASP A 37 2.57 0.92 -14.87
CA ASP A 37 3.38 0.15 -15.82
C ASP A 37 2.60 -1.02 -16.43
N SER A 38 2.30 -0.97 -17.73
CA SER A 38 1.56 -2.01 -18.45
C SER A 38 2.32 -3.33 -18.56
N ASN A 39 3.64 -3.34 -18.35
CA ASN A 39 4.44 -4.56 -18.36
C ASN A 39 4.32 -5.36 -17.05
N LYS A 40 3.73 -4.77 -16.01
CA LYS A 40 3.47 -5.44 -14.73
C LYS A 40 2.04 -5.94 -14.66
N SER A 41 1.89 -7.18 -14.27
CA SER A 41 0.58 -7.76 -13.96
C SER A 41 -0.07 -7.05 -12.77
N VAL A 42 -1.40 -7.14 -12.67
CA VAL A 42 -2.15 -6.64 -11.51
C VAL A 42 -1.65 -7.29 -10.22
N HIS A 43 -1.31 -8.59 -10.28
CA HIS A 43 -0.77 -9.33 -9.13
C HIS A 43 0.57 -8.74 -8.67
N GLU A 44 1.53 -8.51 -9.56
CA GLU A 44 2.81 -7.88 -9.17
C GLU A 44 2.62 -6.50 -8.52
N LYS A 45 1.64 -5.73 -8.98
CA LYS A 45 1.33 -4.41 -8.43
C LYS A 45 0.67 -4.48 -7.06
N GLU A 46 -0.30 -5.39 -6.87
CA GLU A 46 -0.96 -5.66 -5.59
C GLU A 46 0.05 -6.04 -4.49
N PHE A 47 1.11 -6.74 -4.87
CA PHE A 47 2.12 -7.28 -3.94
C PHE A 47 3.43 -6.47 -3.92
N LEU A 48 3.50 -5.35 -4.64
CA LEU A 48 4.72 -4.53 -4.81
C LEU A 48 5.38 -4.12 -3.47
N LEU A 49 4.56 -3.88 -2.44
CA LEU A 49 5.01 -3.37 -1.15
C LEU A 49 5.13 -4.46 -0.09
N LYS A 50 4.74 -5.72 -0.36
CA LYS A 50 4.60 -6.77 0.69
C LYS A 50 5.88 -7.01 1.49
N ASP A 51 7.02 -6.94 0.82
CA ASP A 51 8.36 -7.19 1.38
C ASP A 51 9.08 -5.90 1.80
N LEU A 52 8.41 -4.75 1.73
CA LEU A 52 8.99 -3.50 2.19
C LEU A 52 9.18 -3.56 3.71
N MET A 53 10.41 -3.35 4.15
CA MET A 53 10.76 -3.31 5.58
C MET A 53 10.27 -2.01 6.20
N VAL A 54 9.62 -2.13 7.35
CA VAL A 54 9.12 -0.99 8.11
C VAL A 54 9.97 -0.86 9.36
N GLU A 55 10.70 0.24 9.45
CA GLU A 55 11.42 0.60 10.67
C GLU A 55 10.40 0.93 11.77
N ASP A 56 10.58 0.34 12.94
CA ASP A 56 9.89 0.80 14.15
C ASP A 56 10.60 2.04 14.73
N SER A 57 9.91 2.74 15.62
CA SER A 57 10.34 3.92 16.37
C SER A 57 11.71 3.77 17.06
N LEU A 58 12.14 2.52 17.29
CA LEU A 58 13.43 2.16 17.89
C LEU A 58 14.54 1.88 16.86
N GLY A 59 14.29 2.12 15.56
CA GLY A 59 15.24 1.83 14.48
C GLY A 59 15.43 0.34 14.20
N ILE A 60 14.72 -0.54 14.91
CA ILE A 60 14.77 -1.98 14.69
C ILE A 60 13.76 -2.32 13.58
N GLU A 61 14.28 -2.75 12.44
CA GLU A 61 13.50 -3.34 11.34
C GLU A 61 12.83 -4.63 11.82
N ASN A 62 11.59 -4.54 12.26
CA ASN A 62 10.93 -5.69 12.88
C ASN A 62 9.75 -6.24 12.08
N ARG A 63 9.17 -5.49 11.13
CA ARG A 63 7.97 -5.98 10.41
C ARG A 63 7.98 -5.61 8.92
N ARG A 64 7.72 -6.61 8.08
CA ARG A 64 7.38 -6.41 6.67
C ARG A 64 5.99 -5.76 6.56
N PHE A 65 5.78 -5.00 5.50
CA PHE A 65 4.51 -4.37 5.16
C PHE A 65 3.35 -5.37 5.09
N GLY A 66 3.64 -6.58 4.60
CA GLY A 66 2.68 -7.66 4.46
C GLY A 66 1.76 -7.50 3.25
N GLU A 67 1.18 -8.62 2.84
CA GLU A 67 0.38 -8.73 1.61
C GLU A 67 -0.90 -7.88 1.66
N LEU A 68 -1.62 -7.94 2.79
CA LEU A 68 -2.88 -7.22 3.00
C LEU A 68 -2.70 -5.70 2.91
N CYS A 69 -1.63 -5.16 3.51
CA CYS A 69 -1.38 -3.73 3.50
C CYS A 69 -0.96 -3.26 2.09
N SER A 70 -0.13 -4.06 1.40
CA SER A 70 0.26 -3.80 0.00
C SER A 70 -0.96 -3.73 -0.93
N LYS A 71 -1.84 -4.74 -0.86
CA LYS A 71 -3.07 -4.81 -1.68
C LYS A 71 -3.99 -3.63 -1.43
N ARG A 72 -4.20 -3.26 -0.16
CA ARG A 72 -5.06 -2.14 0.24
C ARG A 72 -4.61 -0.83 -0.40
N ILE A 73 -3.31 -0.53 -0.35
CA ILE A 73 -2.75 0.70 -0.92
C ILE A 73 -2.90 0.72 -2.43
N PHE A 74 -2.58 -0.38 -3.10
CA PHE A 74 -2.76 -0.49 -4.55
C PHE A 74 -4.22 -0.22 -4.94
N ARG A 75 -5.19 -0.89 -4.31
CA ARG A 75 -6.62 -0.73 -4.63
C ARG A 75 -7.13 0.69 -4.39
N ILE A 76 -6.75 1.32 -3.29
CA ILE A 76 -7.17 2.69 -2.97
C ILE A 76 -6.58 3.70 -3.97
N LEU A 77 -5.31 3.54 -4.35
CA LEU A 77 -4.66 4.46 -5.29
C LEU A 77 -5.10 4.25 -6.74
N MET A 78 -5.42 3.00 -7.12
CA MET A 78 -5.86 2.66 -8.47
C MET A 78 -7.38 2.68 -8.66
N ALA A 79 -8.13 3.01 -7.61
CA ALA A 79 -9.58 3.21 -7.69
C ALA A 79 -9.91 4.27 -8.73
N GLN A 80 -10.58 3.89 -9.83
CA GLN A 80 -10.97 4.83 -10.89
C GLN A 80 -12.13 5.75 -10.47
N THR A 81 -12.83 5.44 -9.38
CA THR A 81 -13.93 6.23 -8.82
C THR A 81 -13.84 6.21 -7.29
N GLY A 82 -14.08 7.36 -6.64
CA GLY A 82 -13.95 7.56 -5.19
C GLY A 82 -14.97 6.82 -4.31
N GLY A 83 -15.51 5.71 -4.81
CA GLY A 83 -16.54 4.89 -4.16
C GLY A 83 -16.00 3.59 -3.53
N ILE A 84 -14.70 3.48 -3.23
CA ILE A 84 -14.21 2.34 -2.46
C ILE A 84 -14.49 2.59 -0.98
N ARG A 85 -15.56 1.99 -0.49
CA ARG A 85 -15.83 1.85 0.94
C ARG A 85 -14.66 1.06 1.55
N THR A 86 -13.86 1.73 2.38
CA THR A 86 -12.65 1.16 2.98
C THR A 86 -12.89 0.09 4.04
N ASP A 87 -14.16 -0.23 4.25
CA ASP A 87 -14.70 -1.22 5.18
C ASP A 87 -14.91 -2.57 4.46
N ASP A 88 -15.14 -2.56 3.14
CA ASP A 88 -15.28 -3.78 2.31
C ASP A 88 -13.92 -4.48 2.03
N VAL A 89 -12.83 -3.97 2.62
CA VAL A 89 -11.50 -4.63 2.60
C VAL A 89 -11.37 -5.64 3.75
N GLU A 90 -12.32 -5.67 4.69
CA GLU A 90 -12.38 -6.72 5.73
C GLU A 90 -13.02 -8.02 5.27
N ASP A 91 -13.72 -8.02 4.13
CA ASP A 91 -14.27 -9.26 3.62
C ASP A 91 -13.22 -10.03 2.82
N GLY A 92 -12.45 -10.81 3.57
CA GLY A 92 -11.94 -12.10 3.09
C GLY A 92 -13.08 -13.06 2.76
N ALA A 93 -14.00 -12.66 1.87
CA ALA A 93 -14.92 -13.55 1.19
C ALA A 93 -14.17 -14.30 0.08
N ASP A 94 -13.15 -15.05 0.49
CA ASP A 94 -12.64 -16.25 -0.17
C ASP A 94 -11.89 -17.08 0.89
N LEU A 95 -12.59 -17.32 2.02
CA LEU A 95 -12.45 -18.60 2.69
C LEU A 95 -12.95 -19.66 1.70
N PHE A 96 -12.02 -20.34 1.05
CA PHE A 96 -12.29 -21.58 0.35
C PHE A 96 -13.16 -22.47 1.24
N LYS A 97 -14.42 -22.61 0.87
CA LYS A 97 -15.21 -23.78 1.25
C LYS A 97 -14.66 -24.95 0.44
N CYS A 98 -14.00 -25.86 1.13
CA CYS A 98 -14.26 -27.31 1.14
C CYS A 98 -13.51 -27.91 2.32
#